data_AF-A0A256IAZ8-F1
#
_entry.id   AF-A0A256IAZ8-F1
#
_cell.length_a   1.000
_cell.length_b   1.000
_cell.length_c   1.000
_cell.angle_alpha   90.00
_cell.angle_beta   90.00
_cell.angle_gamma   90.00
#
_symmetry.space_group_name_H-M   'P 1'
#
loop_
_entity.id
_entity.type
_entity.pdbx_description
1 polymer ?
#
loop_
_entity_poly.entity_id
_entity_poly.type
_entity_poly.pdbx_seq_one_letter_code
_entity_poly.pdbx_strand_id
1 'polypeptide(L)' 'MASYYDWLLAVIAAAMIVGVGASVHSAVALHQGLAGGSLVSTLVLYEILFRNPPTEPTRSPTAASVAVGVGWLLTAVLMY' A
#
# COMPACT_ATOMS: atom_id res chain seq x y z
N MET A 1 0.83 -3.06 -20.39
CA MET A 1 1.84 -3.66 -19.48
C MET A 1 1.80 -2.87 -18.19
N ALA A 2 1.70 -3.52 -17.02
CA ALA A 2 1.88 -2.82 -15.74
C ALA A 2 3.35 -2.35 -15.65
N SER A 3 3.56 -1.11 -15.21
CA SER A 3 4.90 -0.56 -15.01
C SER A 3 5.57 -1.15 -13.77
N TYR A 4 6.87 -0.95 -13.64
CA TYR A 4 7.64 -1.32 -12.44
C TYR A 4 7.02 -0.73 -11.16
N TYR A 5 6.63 0.55 -11.20
CA TYR A 5 6.01 1.22 -10.05
C TYR A 5 4.59 0.72 -9.76
N ASP A 6 3.82 0.34 -10.78
CA ASP A 6 2.50 -0.27 -10.57
C ASP A 6 2.62 -1.59 -9.79
N TRP A 7 3.65 -2.38 -10.11
CA TRP A 7 3.96 -3.60 -9.37
C TRP A 7 4.37 -3.32 -7.93
N LEU A 8 5.24 -2.33 -7.68
CA LEU A 8 5.64 -1.98 -6.31
C LEU A 8 4.45 -1.49 -5.47
N LEU A 9 3.55 -0.68 -6.06
CA LEU A 9 2.31 -0.27 -5.39
C LEU A 9 1.42 -1.48 -5.06
N ALA A 10 1.31 -2.44 -5.98
CA ALA A 10 0.58 -3.68 -5.72
C ALA A 10 1.21 -4.50 -4.59
N VAL A 11 2.54 -4.55 -4.48
CA VAL A 11 3.25 -5.23 -3.38
C VAL A 11 2.94 -4.59 -2.03
N ILE A 12 2.86 -3.25 -1.95
CA ILE A 12 2.46 -2.55 -0.70
C ILE A 12 1.05 -2.98 -0.28
N ALA A 13 0.09 -2.94 -1.20
CA ALA A 13 -1.28 -3.37 -0.92
C ALA A 13 -1.33 -4.86 -0.51
N ALA A 14 -0.60 -5.72 -1.21
CA ALA A 14 -0.52 -7.14 -0.90
C ALA A 14 0.09 -7.40 0.48
N ALA A 15 1.15 -6.68 0.87
CA ALA A 15 1.78 -6.82 2.19
C ALA A 15 0.80 -6.49 3.33
N MET A 16 -0.03 -5.45 3.16
CA MET A 16 -1.08 -5.11 4.12
C MET A 16 -2.16 -6.19 4.19
N ILE A 17 -2.63 -6.69 3.04
CA ILE A 17 -3.63 -7.77 2.97
C ILE A 17 -3.09 -9.05 3.63
N VAL A 18 -1.83 -9.39 3.39
CA VAL A 18 -1.17 -10.53 4.02
C VAL A 18 -1.07 -10.35 5.54
N GLY A 19 -0.75 -9.14 6.01
CA GLY A 19 -0.74 -8.83 7.45
C GLY A 19 -2.12 -8.98 8.11
N VAL A 20 -3.16 -8.50 7.46
CA VAL A 20 -4.56 -8.72 7.90
C VAL A 20 -4.90 -10.21 7.87
N GLY A 21 -4.55 -10.92 6.79
CA GLY A 21 -4.80 -12.36 6.66
C GLY A 21 -4.06 -13.18 7.71
N ALA A 22 -2.83 -12.81 8.07
CA ALA A 22 -2.08 -13.45 9.15
C ALA A 22 -2.78 -13.29 10.52
N SER A 23 -3.52 -12.20 10.71
CA SER A 23 -4.29 -11.93 11.92
C SER A 23 -5.53 -12.81 12.08
N VAL A 24 -5.87 -13.63 11.09
CA VAL A 24 -6.89 -14.69 11.22
C VAL A 24 -6.38 -15.81 12.12
N HIS A 25 -5.06 -15.98 12.24
CA HIS A 25 -4.48 -16.93 13.17
C HIS A 25 -4.60 -16.42 14.61
N SER A 26 -5.11 -17.25 15.51
CA SER A 26 -5.35 -16.90 16.93
C SER A 26 -4.10 -16.44 17.70
N ALA A 27 -2.90 -16.77 17.22
CA ALA A 27 -1.64 -16.33 17.82
C ALA A 27 -1.23 -14.90 17.41
N VAL A 28 -1.92 -14.27 16.44
CA VAL A 28 -1.54 -12.97 15.88
C VAL A 28 -2.68 -12.00 16.09
N ALA A 29 -2.47 -11.02 16.98
CA ALA A 29 -3.43 -9.94 17.12
C ALA A 29 -3.44 -9.04 15.88
N LEU A 30 -4.58 -8.43 15.56
CA LEU A 30 -4.74 -7.59 14.36
C LEU A 30 -3.66 -6.50 14.23
N HIS A 31 -3.34 -5.82 15.33
CA HIS A 31 -2.29 -4.78 15.32
C HIS A 31 -0.89 -5.35 15.03
N GLN A 32 -0.60 -6.60 15.42
CA GLN A 32 0.68 -7.25 15.12
C GLN A 32 0.77 -7.62 13.64
N GLY A 33 -0.30 -8.17 13.06
CA GLY A 33 -0.34 -8.47 11.64
C GLY A 33 -0.23 -7.21 10.78
N LEU A 34 -0.95 -6.15 11.15
CA LEU A 34 -0.83 -4.82 10.51
C LEU A 34 0.58 -4.23 10.66
N ALA A 35 1.20 -4.36 11.84
CA ALA A 35 2.59 -3.92 12.04
C ALA A 35 3.57 -4.66 11.12
N GLY A 36 3.42 -5.98 10.95
CA GLY A 36 4.20 -6.78 10.01
C GLY A 36 4.02 -6.33 8.56
N GLY A 37 2.77 -6.15 8.12
CA GLY A 37 2.47 -5.65 6.77
C GLY A 37 3.03 -4.24 6.53
N SER A 38 2.97 -3.37 7.53
CA SER A 38 3.53 -2.02 7.50
C SER A 38 5.06 -2.03 7.40
N LEU A 39 5.75 -2.90 8.14
CA LEU A 39 7.20 -3.05 8.05
C LEU A 39 7.64 -3.46 6.65
N VAL A 40 7.00 -4.46 6.05
CA VAL A 40 7.29 -4.90 4.68
C VAL A 40 7.01 -3.77 3.68
N SER A 41 5.85 -3.10 3.81
CA SER A 41 5.50 -1.94 2.98
C SER A 41 6.53 -0.82 3.08
N THR A 42 7.11 -0.61 4.27
CA THR A 42 8.16 0.41 4.48
C THR A 42 9.43 0.09 3.72
N LEU A 43 9.82 -1.18 3.59
CA LEU A 43 10.97 -1.58 2.77
C LEU A 43 10.74 -1.26 1.29
N VAL A 44 9.51 -1.50 0.80
CA VAL A 44 9.13 -1.15 -0.57
C VAL A 44 9.11 0.36 -0.78
N LEU A 45 8.57 1.11 0.20
CA LEU A 45 8.63 2.57 0.17
C LEU A 45 10.07 3.08 0.18
N TYR A 46 10.97 2.45 0.94
CA TYR A 46 12.38 2.82 0.95
C TYR A 46 13.02 2.63 -0.43
N GLU A 47 12.70 1.51 -1.10
CA GLU A 47 13.13 1.24 -2.47
C GLU A 47 12.65 2.34 -3.42
N ILE A 48 11.36 2.71 -3.37
CA ILE A 48 10.76 3.74 -4.23
C ILE A 48 11.31 5.12 -3.91
N LEU A 49 11.50 5.49 -2.65
CA LEU A 49 11.81 6.88 -2.28
C LEU A 49 13.31 7.19 -2.33
N PHE A 50 14.16 6.22 -2.03
CA PHE A 50 15.60 6.47 -1.83
C PHE A 50 16.51 5.71 -2.78
N ARG A 51 16.11 4.54 -3.29
CA ARG A 51 16.96 3.76 -4.21
C ARG A 51 16.61 3.97 -5.67
N ASN A 52 15.32 3.98 -6.00
CA ASN A 52 14.80 4.11 -7.35
C ASN A 52 13.60 5.08 -7.38
N PRO A 53 13.84 6.39 -7.18
CA PRO A 53 12.79 7.41 -7.22
C PRO A 53 12.18 7.57 -8.61
N PRO A 54 10.84 7.71 -8.73
CA PRO A 54 10.21 8.03 -9.99
C PRO A 54 10.64 9.43 -10.45
N THR A 55 11.31 9.49 -11.61
CA THR A 55 11.79 10.73 -12.22
C THR A 55 10.82 11.32 -13.24
N GLU A 56 9.89 10.50 -13.72
CA GLU A 56 8.94 10.91 -14.75
C GLU A 56 7.61 11.37 -14.14
N PRO A 57 6.96 12.39 -14.71
CA PRO A 57 5.62 12.79 -14.30
C PRO A 57 4.63 11.64 -14.47
N THR A 58 3.65 11.55 -13.57
CA THR A 58 2.58 10.57 -13.73
C THR A 58 1.81 10.81 -15.02
N ARG A 59 1.45 9.74 -15.73
CA ARG A 59 0.79 9.81 -17.04
C ARG A 59 -0.56 10.54 -17.00
N SER A 60 -1.28 10.44 -15.88
CA SER A 60 -2.57 11.11 -15.67
C SER A 60 -2.69 11.57 -14.21
N PRO A 61 -2.43 12.86 -13.92
CA PRO A 61 -2.54 13.39 -12.56
C PRO A 61 -3.97 13.29 -12.02
N THR A 62 -4.97 13.46 -12.89
CA THR A 62 -6.39 13.33 -12.51
C THR A 62 -6.70 11.91 -12.01
N ALA A 63 -6.25 10.88 -12.72
CA ALA A 63 -6.50 9.50 -12.32
C ALA A 63 -5.84 9.17 -10.97
N ALA A 64 -4.61 9.66 -10.76
CA ALA A 64 -3.90 9.49 -9.49
C ALA A 64 -4.65 10.18 -8.33
N SER A 65 -5.09 11.42 -8.52
CA SER A 65 -5.87 12.15 -7.51
C SER A 65 -7.19 11.48 -7.18
N VAL A 66 -7.90 10.95 -8.20
CA VAL A 66 -9.14 10.19 -7.98
C VAL A 66 -8.87 8.92 -7.20
N ALA A 67 -7.82 8.17 -7.53
CA ALA A 67 -7.48 6.94 -6.80
C ALA A 67 -7.19 7.21 -5.32
N VAL A 68 -6.39 8.24 -5.03
CA VAL A 68 -6.09 8.66 -3.64
C VAL A 68 -7.37 9.15 -2.94
N GLY A 69 -8.18 9.97 -3.61
CA GLY A 69 -9.44 10.49 -3.07
C GLY A 69 -10.45 9.38 -2.74
N VAL A 70 -10.58 8.38 -3.60
CA VAL A 70 -11.42 7.19 -3.35
C VAL A 70 -10.91 6.39 -2.16
N GLY A 71 -9.59 6.22 -2.03
CA GLY A 71 -8.99 5.56 -0.87
C GLY A 71 -9.34 6.26 0.46
N TRP A 72 -9.25 7.59 0.50
CA TRP A 72 -9.66 8.38 1.66
C TRP A 72 -11.16 8.30 1.94
N LEU A 73 -11.99 8.40 0.90
CA LEU A 73 -13.44 8.29 1.02
C LEU A 73 -13.85 6.92 1.57
N LEU A 74 -13.26 5.83 1.07
CA LEU A 74 -13.47 4.48 1.59
C LEU A 74 -13.08 4.39 3.07
N THR A 75 -11.94 4.96 3.45
CA THR A 75 -11.49 4.99 4.84
C THR A 75 -12.48 5.72 5.73
N ALA A 76 -12.96 6.89 5.31
CA ALA A 76 -13.95 7.67 6.05
C ALA A 76 -15.28 6.92 6.21
N VAL A 77 -15.76 6.25 5.15
CA VAL A 77 -17.01 5.45 5.19
C VAL A 77 -16.88 4.22 6.09
N LEU A 78 -15.71 3.59 6.15
CA LEU A 78 -15.48 2.41 7.00
C LEU A 78 -15.24 2.76 8.49
N MET A 79 -14.88 4.00 8.78
CA MET A 79 -14.60 4.49 10.14
C MET A 79 -15.79 5.24 10.78
N TYR A 80 -16.90 5.39 10.06
CA TYR A 80 -18.14 6.02 10.53
C TYR A 80 -19.26 4.98 10.59
#